data_AF-W7LK30-F1
#
_entry.id   AF-W7LK30-F1
#
_cell.length_a   1.000
_cell.length_b   1.000
_cell.length_c   1.000
_cell.angle_alpha   90.00
_cell.angle_beta   90.00
_cell.angle_gamma   90.00
#
_symmetry.space_group_name_H-M   'P 1'
#
loop_
_entity.id
_entity.type
_entity.pdbx_description
1 polymer ?
#
loop_
_entity_poly.entity_id
_entity_poly.type
_entity_poly.pdbx_seq_one_letter_code
_entity_poly.pdbx_strand_id
1 'polypeptide(L)'
;MANPNRVIYTVDPSTNPASWPPGQAPEFGTAIYRVDVTYINLNGDSDFRSLRTGTNEHIHHAVIQVTKHIARGLYRIVSMSVGEYQCTVVMETERSTDDLMANGFPWDREDQHLPNVVLQ
;
A
#
# COMPACT_ATOMS: atom_id res chain seq x y z
N MET A 1 -30.04 -34.38 -16.75
CA MET A 1 -28.63 -34.39 -17.20
C MET A 1 -27.90 -33.31 -16.41
N ALA A 2 -26.99 -33.70 -15.52
CA ALA A 2 -26.25 -32.78 -14.66
C ALA A 2 -24.98 -32.30 -15.39
N ASN A 3 -24.73 -30.99 -15.37
CA ASN A 3 -23.64 -30.34 -16.09
C ASN A 3 -22.28 -30.68 -15.43
N PRO A 4 -21.36 -31.40 -16.09
CA PRO A 4 -20.19 -32.00 -15.44
C PRO A 4 -19.06 -31.02 -15.07
N ASN A 5 -19.18 -29.72 -15.36
CA ASN A 5 -18.11 -28.73 -15.16
C ASN A 5 -18.48 -27.57 -14.23
N ARG A 6 -19.20 -27.84 -13.13
CA ARG A 6 -19.37 -26.83 -12.08
C ARG A 6 -18.24 -26.95 -11.07
N VAL A 7 -17.18 -26.18 -11.26
CA VAL A 7 -16.11 -26.04 -10.25
C VAL A 7 -16.70 -25.25 -9.07
N ILE A 8 -16.79 -25.89 -7.91
CA ILE A 8 -17.23 -25.26 -6.66
C ILE A 8 -15.98 -24.83 -5.92
N TYR A 9 -15.76 -23.51 -5.81
CA TYR A 9 -14.71 -22.96 -4.97
C TYR A 9 -15.26 -22.80 -3.56
N THR A 10 -14.67 -23.50 -2.60
CA THR A 10 -14.94 -23.29 -1.17
C THR A 10 -13.88 -22.34 -0.63
N VAL A 11 -14.27 -21.09 -0.37
CA VAL A 11 -13.40 -20.12 0.29
C VAL A 11 -13.55 -20.34 1.79
N ASP A 12 -12.48 -20.80 2.45
CA ASP A 12 -12.43 -20.96 3.90
C ASP A 12 -12.07 -19.61 4.56
N PRO A 13 -12.98 -18.95 5.28
CA PRO A 13 -12.69 -17.66 5.92
C PRO A 13 -11.62 -17.74 7.01
N SER A 14 -11.29 -18.94 7.52
CA SER A 14 -10.18 -19.13 8.46
C SER A 14 -8.80 -19.05 7.81
N THR A 15 -8.75 -19.08 6.47
CA THR A 15 -7.54 -18.77 5.68
C THR A 15 -7.42 -17.29 5.34
N ASN A 16 -8.28 -16.44 5.91
CA ASN A 16 -8.19 -14.99 5.77
C ASN A 16 -6.83 -14.50 6.34
N PRO A 17 -6.01 -13.83 5.54
CA PRO A 17 -4.75 -13.22 6.01
C PRO A 17 -4.94 -12.27 7.19
N ALA A 18 -6.12 -11.67 7.34
CA ALA A 18 -6.46 -10.82 8.48
C ALA A 18 -6.61 -11.58 9.81
N SER A 19 -6.73 -12.92 9.80
CA SER A 19 -6.77 -13.76 11.00
C SER A 19 -5.44 -14.44 11.33
N TRP A 20 -4.36 -14.15 10.60
CA TRP A 20 -3.05 -14.73 10.89
C TRP A 20 -2.37 -14.04 12.08
N PRO A 21 -1.71 -14.81 12.96
CA PRO A 21 -0.84 -14.24 13.98
C PRO A 21 0.23 -13.32 13.35
N PRO A 22 0.61 -12.22 14.01
CA PRO A 22 1.68 -11.35 13.53
C PRO A 22 2.95 -12.17 13.25
N GLY A 23 3.47 -12.09 12.02
CA GLY A 23 4.72 -12.76 11.62
C GLY A 23 4.58 -14.14 10.96
N GLN A 24 3.36 -14.65 10.73
CA GLN A 24 3.11 -15.94 10.04
C GLN A 24 2.74 -15.82 8.56
N ALA A 25 3.17 -14.77 7.87
CA ALA A 25 3.02 -14.72 6.41
C ALA A 25 3.93 -15.79 5.75
N PRO A 26 3.46 -16.52 4.72
CA PRO A 26 4.25 -17.56 4.07
C PRO A 26 5.53 -16.95 3.49
N GLU A 27 6.67 -17.62 3.74
CA GLU A 27 8.01 -17.20 3.31
C GLU A 27 8.17 -17.15 1.78
N PHE A 28 7.24 -17.76 1.03
CA PHE A 28 7.17 -17.69 -0.42
C PHE A 28 5.75 -17.34 -0.86
N GLY A 29 5.59 -16.13 -1.41
CA GLY A 29 4.31 -15.59 -1.87
C GLY A 29 4.28 -14.08 -1.68
N THR A 30 3.53 -13.38 -2.54
CA THR A 30 3.28 -11.94 -2.41
C THR A 30 2.84 -11.63 -0.98
N ALA A 31 3.55 -10.76 -0.27
CA ALA A 31 3.17 -10.36 1.08
C ALA A 31 1.70 -9.90 1.07
N ILE A 32 0.86 -10.57 1.87
CA ILE A 32 -0.56 -10.24 1.96
C ILE A 32 -0.75 -9.36 3.18
N TYR A 33 -1.17 -8.13 2.93
CA TYR A 33 -1.46 -7.15 3.97
C TYR A 33 -2.97 -7.10 4.22
N ARG A 34 -3.37 -6.81 5.46
CA ARG A 34 -4.77 -6.51 5.78
C ARG A 34 -5.31 -5.36 4.94
N VAL A 35 -4.50 -4.33 4.75
CA VAL A 35 -4.77 -3.20 3.86
C VAL A 35 -3.71 -3.18 2.78
N ASP A 36 -4.13 -3.44 1.54
CA ASP A 36 -3.27 -3.34 0.36
C ASP A 36 -3.14 -1.87 -0.06
N VAL A 37 -1.91 -1.39 -0.25
CA VAL A 37 -1.63 -0.03 -0.69
C VAL A 37 -0.87 -0.07 -2.00
N THR A 38 -1.46 0.52 -3.04
CA THR A 38 -0.87 0.55 -4.37
C THR A 38 -0.63 2.00 -4.81
N TYR A 39 0.63 2.32 -5.11
CA TYR A 39 1.05 3.60 -5.69
C TYR A 39 1.30 3.45 -7.18
N ILE A 40 0.78 4.39 -7.98
CA ILE A 40 0.97 4.44 -9.43
C ILE A 40 1.42 5.84 -9.79
N ASN A 41 2.63 5.99 -10.33
CA ASN A 41 3.13 7.27 -10.82
C ASN A 41 2.80 7.42 -12.31
N LEU A 42 2.17 8.53 -12.66
CA LEU A 42 1.86 8.86 -14.04
C LEU A 42 2.99 9.61 -14.75
N ASN A 43 3.95 10.16 -14.00
CA ASN A 43 5.04 10.93 -14.59
C ASN A 43 6.04 9.99 -15.29
N GLY A 44 6.28 10.26 -16.57
CA GLY A 44 7.17 9.49 -17.43
C GLY A 44 8.65 9.64 -17.12
N ASP A 45 9.03 10.75 -16.49
CA ASP A 45 10.41 11.20 -16.31
C ASP A 45 11.06 10.69 -15.02
N SER A 46 10.26 10.13 -14.10
CA SER A 46 10.75 9.40 -12.92
C SER A 46 11.06 7.94 -13.24
N ASP A 47 12.05 7.36 -12.55
CA ASP A 47 12.32 5.93 -12.56
C ASP A 47 11.30 5.13 -11.71
N PHE A 48 10.58 5.80 -10.81
CA PHE A 48 9.50 5.21 -10.03
C PHE A 48 8.21 5.09 -10.86
N ARG A 49 7.75 3.86 -11.11
CA ARG A 49 6.52 3.57 -11.88
C ARG A 49 5.34 3.18 -11.00
N SER A 50 5.53 2.16 -10.17
CA SER A 50 4.47 1.66 -9.29
C SER A 50 5.06 0.87 -8.15
N LEU A 51 4.36 0.86 -7.02
CA LEU A 51 4.69 0.02 -5.88
C LEU A 51 3.44 -0.52 -5.24
N ARG A 52 3.42 -1.83 -4.99
CA ARG A 52 2.41 -2.49 -4.17
C ARG A 52 3.03 -2.83 -2.83
N THR A 53 2.39 -2.39 -1.76
CA THR A 53 2.79 -2.58 -0.37
C THR A 53 1.53 -2.71 0.49
N GLY A 54 1.63 -2.56 1.80
CA GLY A 54 0.47 -2.51 2.66
C GLY A 54 0.84 -2.46 4.12
N THR A 55 -0.20 -2.46 4.95
CA THR A 55 -0.10 -2.51 6.41
C THR A 55 -1.08 -3.54 6.96
N ASN A 56 -0.75 -4.10 8.13
CA ASN A 56 -1.67 -4.97 8.88
C ASN A 56 -2.57 -4.17 9.84
N GLU A 57 -2.42 -2.85 9.89
CA GLU A 57 -3.27 -1.93 10.63
C GLU A 57 -4.58 -1.61 9.91
N HIS A 58 -5.34 -0.64 10.43
CA HIS A 58 -6.56 -0.14 9.81
C HIS A 58 -6.26 0.79 8.62
N ILE A 59 -7.23 0.94 7.72
CA ILE A 59 -7.13 1.83 6.55
C ILE A 59 -6.71 3.26 6.90
N HIS A 60 -7.10 3.76 8.08
CA HIS A 60 -6.69 5.07 8.58
C HIS A 60 -5.17 5.24 8.66
N HIS A 61 -4.42 4.17 8.99
CA HIS A 61 -2.96 4.21 9.02
C HIS A 61 -2.38 4.48 7.62
N ALA A 62 -2.89 3.78 6.61
CA ALA A 62 -2.47 4.00 5.22
C ALA A 62 -2.82 5.42 4.74
N VAL A 63 -4.03 5.92 5.05
CA VAL A 63 -4.44 7.28 4.69
C VAL A 63 -3.54 8.33 5.36
N ILE A 64 -3.27 8.19 6.66
CA ILE A 64 -2.36 9.08 7.41
C ILE A 64 -0.98 9.10 6.76
N GLN A 65 -0.45 7.94 6.40
CA GLN A 65 0.86 7.85 5.77
C GLN A 65 0.89 8.58 4.42
N VAL A 66 -0.14 8.39 3.59
CA VAL A 66 -0.28 9.11 2.32
C VAL A 66 -0.36 10.62 2.57
N THR A 67 -1.10 11.08 3.58
CA THR A 67 -1.18 12.50 3.92
C THR A 67 0.17 13.07 4.34
N LYS A 68 0.96 12.33 5.13
CA LYS A 68 2.33 12.74 5.48
C LYS A 68 3.21 12.93 4.26
N HIS A 69 3.13 12.03 3.28
CA HIS A 69 3.92 12.17 2.04
C HIS A 69 3.56 13.43 1.25
N ILE A 70 2.27 13.77 1.16
CA ILE A 70 1.83 15.01 0.50
C ILE A 70 2.34 16.23 1.27
N ALA A 71 2.21 16.22 2.60
CA ALA A 71 2.66 17.32 3.45
C ALA A 71 4.19 17.56 3.35
N ARG A 72 4.97 16.50 3.09
CA ARG A 72 6.41 16.57 2.82
C ARG A 72 6.75 16.92 1.37
N GLY A 73 5.76 17.07 0.49
CA GLY A 73 5.98 17.42 -0.92
C GLY A 73 6.68 16.32 -1.73
N LEU A 74 6.44 15.05 -1.39
CA LEU A 74 7.03 13.92 -2.12
C LEU A 74 6.39 13.69 -3.49
N TYR A 75 5.07 13.92 -3.57
CA TYR A 75 4.30 13.79 -4.79
C TYR A 75 2.98 14.54 -4.66
N ARG A 76 2.31 14.75 -5.79
CA ARG A 76 0.93 15.25 -5.85
C ARG A 76 -0.02 14.09 -6.09
N ILE A 77 -1.15 14.05 -5.39
CA ILE A 77 -2.22 13.09 -5.69
C ILE A 77 -2.97 13.57 -6.94
N VAL A 78 -3.08 12.69 -7.92
CA VAL A 78 -3.97 12.84 -9.08
C VAL A 78 -5.33 12.21 -8.77
N SER A 79 -5.33 11.01 -8.18
CA SER A 79 -6.54 10.33 -7.71
C SER A 79 -6.21 9.41 -6.54
N MET A 80 -7.16 9.24 -5.62
CA MET A 80 -7.03 8.30 -4.51
C MET A 80 -8.36 7.56 -4.33
N SER A 81 -8.30 6.23 -4.33
CA SER A 81 -9.43 5.34 -4.07
C SER A 81 -9.18 4.58 -2.77
N VAL A 82 -10.10 4.73 -1.81
CA VAL A 82 -9.96 4.16 -0.47
C VAL A 82 -11.14 3.25 -0.17
N GLY A 83 -10.85 2.01 0.21
CA GLY A 83 -11.79 1.04 0.73
C GLY A 83 -11.26 0.42 2.03
N GLU A 84 -12.10 -0.34 2.72
CA GLU A 84 -11.76 -0.91 4.04
C GLU A 84 -10.45 -1.72 4.04
N TYR A 85 -10.14 -2.40 2.94
CA TYR A 85 -8.98 -3.28 2.79
C TYR A 85 -8.02 -2.85 1.67
N GLN A 86 -8.24 -1.68 1.05
CA GLN A 86 -7.40 -1.22 -0.06
C GLN A 86 -7.26 0.30 -0.12
N CYS A 87 -6.09 0.78 -0.51
CA CYS A 87 -5.82 2.18 -0.83
C CYS A 87 -5.02 2.25 -2.13
N THR A 88 -5.61 2.80 -3.18
CA THR A 88 -4.91 3.05 -4.45
C THR A 88 -4.64 4.53 -4.58
N VAL A 89 -3.37 4.90 -4.71
CA VAL A 89 -2.89 6.27 -4.88
C VAL A 89 -2.31 6.40 -6.28
N VAL A 90 -3.01 7.15 -7.13
CA VAL A 90 -2.47 7.61 -8.41
C VAL A 90 -1.84 8.97 -8.17
N MET A 91 -0.54 9.06 -8.40
CA MET A 91 0.27 10.22 -8.06
C MET A 91 1.12 10.69 -9.24
N GLU A 92 1.71 11.87 -9.08
CA GLU A 92 2.63 12.46 -10.02
C GLU A 92 3.85 12.99 -9.26
N THR A 93 5.03 12.54 -9.66
CA THR A 93 6.31 13.03 -9.14
C THR A 93 7.44 12.79 -10.12
N GLU A 94 8.35 13.76 -10.22
CA GLU A 94 9.62 13.65 -10.96
C GLU A 94 10.76 13.09 -10.08
N ARG A 95 10.52 12.94 -8.77
CA ARG A 95 11.52 12.44 -7.82
C ARG A 95 11.92 11.00 -8.16
N SER A 96 13.17 10.66 -7.89
CA SER A 96 13.66 9.30 -8.09
C SER A 96 13.14 8.36 -7.02
N THR A 97 13.17 7.05 -7.29
CA THR A 97 12.83 6.02 -6.29
C THR A 97 13.67 6.17 -5.02
N ASP A 98 14.98 6.42 -5.17
CA ASP A 98 15.90 6.59 -4.04
C ASP A 98 15.59 7.83 -3.21
N ASP A 99 15.27 8.95 -3.86
CA ASP A 99 14.86 10.18 -3.18
C ASP A 99 13.53 9.99 -2.42
N LEU A 100 12.56 9.30 -3.03
CA LEU A 100 11.32 8.94 -2.35
C LEU A 100 11.61 8.09 -1.09
N MET A 101 12.39 7.02 -1.22
CA MET A 101 12.71 6.13 -0.10
C MET A 101 13.50 6.82 1.02
N ALA A 102 14.40 7.74 0.68
CA ALA A 102 15.14 8.54 1.65
C ALA A 102 14.23 9.46 2.48
N ASN A 103 13.04 9.78 1.96
CA ASN A 103 12.10 10.71 2.59
C ASN A 103 10.83 10.02 3.17
N GLY A 104 10.92 8.72 3.50
CA GLY A 104 9.88 7.99 4.22
C GLY A 104 8.79 7.38 3.33
N PHE A 105 9.02 7.30 2.02
CA PHE A 105 8.18 6.51 1.14
C PHE A 105 8.61 5.03 1.15
N PRO A 106 7.67 4.06 1.12
CA PRO A 106 6.22 4.21 1.27
C PRO A 106 5.74 4.24 2.72
N TRP A 107 6.62 3.96 3.68
CA TRP A 107 6.34 3.92 5.12
C TRP A 107 7.49 4.59 5.88
N ASP A 108 7.14 5.38 6.90
CA ASP A 108 8.12 6.01 7.80
C ASP A 108 8.94 4.92 8.49
N ARG A 109 10.26 5.13 8.58
CA ARG A 109 11.16 4.26 9.34
C ARG A 109 11.64 4.98 10.60
N GLU A 110 11.82 4.24 11.69
CA GLU A 110 12.23 4.81 12.98
C GLU A 110 13.63 5.45 12.94
N ASP A 111 14.48 5.01 12.03
CA ASP A 111 15.83 5.52 11.83
C ASP A 111 15.90 6.76 10.92
N GLN A 112 14.78 7.18 10.33
CA GLN A 112 14.74 8.34 9.44
C GLN A 112 14.36 9.62 10.19
N HIS A 113 15.25 10.62 10.16
CA HIS A 113 14.96 11.97 10.65
C HIS A 113 14.11 12.75 9.62
N LEU A 114 12.81 12.46 9.58
CA LEU A 114 11.86 13.10 8.68
C LEU A 114 11.29 14.40 9.29
N PRO A 115 10.93 15.41 8.48
CA PRO A 115 10.24 16.59 8.96
C PRO A 115 8.96 16.20 9.70
N ASN A 116 8.75 16.79 10.88
CA ASN A 116 7.52 16.58 11.66
C ASN A 116 6.31 17.10 10.87
N VAL A 117 5.35 16.22 10.61
CA VAL A 117 4.08 16.57 10.00
C VAL A 117 3.01 16.57 11.09
N VAL A 118 2.45 17.74 11.39
CA VAL A 118 1.28 17.87 12.27
C VAL A 118 0.04 17.81 11.40
N LEU A 119 -0.70 16.70 11.48
CA LEU A 119 -2.01 16.56 10.85
C LEU A 119 -3.06 17.08 11.84
N GLN A 120 -3.80 18.13 11.45
CA GLN A 120 -4.91 18.70 12.22
C GLN A 120 -6.24 18.13 11.76
#